data_AF-A0A9D4HTQ1-F1
#
_entry.id   AF-A0A9D4HTQ1-F1
#
_cell.length_a   1.000
_cell.length_b   1.000
_cell.length_c   1.000
_cell.angle_alpha   90.00
_cell.angle_beta   90.00
_cell.angle_gamma   90.00
#
_symmetry.space_group_name_H-M   'P 1'
#
loop_
_entity.id
_entity.type
_entity.pdbx_description
1 polymer ?
#
loop_
_entity_poly.entity_id
_entity_poly.type
_entity_poly.pdbx_seq_one_letter_code
_entity_poly.pdbx_strand_id
1 'polypeptide(L)'
;MDSSIRFTQTNISELFEDANRLGLICTGGDGRVASRTLPGTFKYFNMEPCAYRSLPEIQAGFGIFKRTEFVVNNIIKPWVGCGLTLGCMMPDGLPDDHLPCEYRNVYGECHRYDQSVLSILLYRAYGTRIEQHKRSYYGPYYVRCIERCTWDGDDCC
;
A
#
# COMPACT_ATOMS: atom_id res chain seq x y z
N MET A 1 -10.72 -0.07 2.36
CA MET A 1 -11.00 0.98 1.36
C MET A 1 -10.90 2.28 2.10
N ASP A 2 -10.06 3.18 1.61
CA ASP A 2 -9.90 4.53 2.14
C ASP A 2 -11.10 5.42 1.78
N SER A 3 -11.39 6.42 2.60
CA SER A 3 -12.54 7.32 2.44
C SER A 3 -12.45 8.18 1.18
N SER A 4 -11.27 8.33 0.58
CA SER A 4 -11.04 9.03 -0.69
C SER A 4 -11.41 8.22 -1.95
N ILE A 5 -11.56 6.89 -1.85
CA ILE A 5 -11.77 6.03 -3.02
C ILE A 5 -13.26 5.87 -3.34
N ARG A 6 -13.61 5.97 -4.63
CA ARG A 6 -14.96 5.74 -5.15
C ARG A 6 -14.91 4.71 -6.28
N PHE A 7 -15.89 3.81 -6.32
CA PHE A 7 -16.09 2.92 -7.46
C PHE A 7 -16.75 3.70 -8.61
N THR A 8 -16.19 3.59 -9.80
CA THR A 8 -16.74 4.18 -11.05
C THR A 8 -17.75 3.27 -11.75
N GLN A 9 -17.86 2.00 -11.32
CA GLN A 9 -18.76 1.00 -11.87
C GLN A 9 -19.60 0.35 -10.78
N THR A 10 -20.83 -0.04 -11.13
CA THR A 10 -21.76 -0.76 -10.25
C THR A 10 -21.46 -2.26 -10.19
N ASN A 11 -20.95 -2.84 -11.27
CA ASN A 11 -20.52 -4.24 -11.30
C ASN A 11 -19.02 -4.35 -11.00
N ILE A 12 -18.70 -4.91 -9.84
CA ILE A 12 -17.33 -5.18 -9.38
C ILE A 12 -17.12 -6.68 -9.09
N SER A 13 -17.94 -7.56 -9.69
CA SER A 13 -17.94 -9.00 -9.40
C SER A 13 -16.61 -9.67 -9.74
N GLU A 14 -15.98 -9.30 -10.86
CA GLU A 14 -14.65 -9.80 -11.27
C GLU A 14 -13.59 -9.61 -10.17
N LEU A 15 -13.62 -8.46 -9.48
CA LEU A 15 -12.68 -8.15 -8.39
C LEU A 15 -12.88 -9.09 -7.19
N PHE A 16 -14.13 -9.43 -6.86
CA PHE A 16 -14.44 -10.40 -5.81
C PHE A 16 -14.13 -11.84 -6.25
N GLU A 17 -14.35 -12.20 -7.50
CA GLU A 17 -13.99 -13.51 -8.06
C GLU A 17 -12.46 -13.71 -8.04
N ASP A 18 -11.70 -12.70 -8.45
CA ASP A 18 -10.24 -12.69 -8.37
C ASP A 18 -9.73 -12.73 -6.93
N ALA A 19 -10.30 -11.94 -6.02
CA ALA A 19 -9.96 -12.02 -4.60
C ALA A 19 -10.27 -13.42 -4.03
N ASN A 20 -11.37 -14.03 -4.46
CA ASN A 20 -11.76 -15.38 -4.05
C ASN A 20 -10.80 -16.45 -4.61
N ARG A 21 -10.26 -16.27 -5.81
CA ARG A 21 -9.34 -17.18 -6.48
C ARG A 21 -7.89 -17.04 -6.01
N LEU A 22 -7.40 -15.81 -5.88
CA LEU A 22 -6.02 -15.48 -5.53
C LEU A 22 -5.78 -15.33 -4.02
N GLY A 23 -6.85 -15.15 -3.25
CA GLY A 23 -6.78 -14.91 -1.80
C GLY A 23 -6.68 -13.42 -1.44
N LEU A 24 -6.11 -12.58 -2.29
CA LEU A 24 -6.21 -11.13 -2.19
C LEU A 24 -6.04 -10.44 -3.55
N ILE A 25 -6.57 -9.22 -3.64
CA ILE A 25 -6.18 -8.22 -4.65
C ILE A 25 -5.90 -6.89 -3.97
N CYS A 26 -5.04 -6.08 -4.57
CA CYS A 26 -4.59 -4.78 -4.08
C CYS A 26 -4.28 -3.85 -5.26
N THR A 27 -4.17 -2.55 -5.03
CA THR A 27 -3.89 -1.59 -6.10
C THR A 27 -2.38 -1.32 -6.21
N GLY A 28 -1.83 -1.28 -7.43
CA GLY A 28 -0.44 -0.85 -7.65
C GLY A 28 -0.29 0.67 -7.54
N GLY A 29 0.86 1.15 -7.06
CA GLY A 29 1.22 2.57 -7.08
C GLY A 29 2.48 2.85 -7.90
N ASP A 30 2.61 4.08 -8.38
CA ASP A 30 3.69 4.50 -9.30
C ASP A 30 5.03 4.82 -8.59
N GLY A 31 5.01 4.93 -7.25
CA GLY A 31 6.21 5.12 -6.44
C GLY A 31 7.02 3.83 -6.25
N ARG A 32 8.28 3.95 -5.83
CA ARG A 32 9.14 2.81 -5.48
C ARG A 32 9.10 2.53 -3.98
N VAL A 33 9.02 1.26 -3.58
CA VAL A 33 8.99 0.86 -2.16
C VAL A 33 10.18 1.42 -1.40
N ALA A 34 11.40 1.33 -1.95
CA ALA A 34 12.60 1.86 -1.29
C ALA A 34 12.67 3.39 -1.22
N SER A 35 11.92 4.13 -2.04
CA SER A 35 11.86 5.60 -1.98
C SER A 35 10.77 6.09 -1.04
N ARG A 36 9.66 5.36 -0.95
CA ARG A 36 8.51 5.71 -0.10
C ARG A 36 8.49 5.00 1.26
N THR A 37 9.64 4.46 1.68
CA THR A 37 9.82 3.76 2.95
C THR A 37 11.16 4.12 3.56
N LEU A 38 11.16 4.56 4.83
CA LEU A 38 12.38 4.90 5.53
C LEU A 38 13.23 3.66 5.90
N PRO A 39 14.57 3.77 5.94
CA PRO A 39 15.47 2.67 6.29
C PRO A 39 15.16 1.99 7.63
N GLY A 40 14.63 2.71 8.61
CA GLY A 40 14.23 2.14 9.91
C GLY A 40 13.17 1.03 9.79
N THR A 41 12.19 1.20 8.89
CA THR A 41 11.16 0.19 8.61
C THR A 41 11.78 -1.07 8.00
N PHE A 42 12.70 -0.92 7.05
CA PHE A 42 13.42 -2.06 6.47
C PHE A 42 14.27 -2.79 7.52
N LYS A 43 14.96 -2.03 8.39
CA LYS A 43 15.74 -2.57 9.52
C LYS A 43 14.87 -3.37 10.49
N TYR A 44 13.66 -2.89 10.81
CA TYR A 44 12.71 -3.63 11.65
C TYR A 44 12.40 -5.03 11.08
N PHE A 45 12.18 -5.13 9.76
CA PHE A 45 11.93 -6.41 9.08
C PHE A 45 13.19 -7.23 8.76
N ASN A 46 14.38 -6.77 9.17
CA ASN A 46 15.69 -7.31 8.80
C ASN A 46 15.86 -7.45 7.28
N MET A 47 15.53 -6.37 6.56
CA MET A 47 15.58 -6.25 5.10
C MET A 47 16.52 -5.12 4.67
N GLU A 48 17.09 -5.26 3.49
CA GLU A 48 17.90 -4.21 2.86
C GLU A 48 17.05 -3.37 1.88
N PRO A 49 17.05 -2.02 1.97
CA PRO A 49 16.29 -1.16 1.05
C PRO A 49 16.63 -1.38 -0.43
N CYS A 50 17.85 -1.82 -0.74
CA CYS A 50 18.30 -2.05 -2.11
C CYS A 50 17.53 -3.16 -2.83
N ALA A 51 17.06 -4.19 -2.10
CA ALA A 51 16.21 -5.27 -2.64
C ALA A 51 14.85 -4.75 -3.14
N TYR A 52 14.44 -3.57 -2.68
CA TYR A 52 13.18 -2.92 -2.98
C TYR A 52 13.32 -1.70 -3.92
N ARG A 53 14.52 -1.45 -4.47
CA ARG A 53 14.82 -0.27 -5.31
C ARG A 53 14.00 -0.22 -6.60
N SER A 54 13.80 -1.36 -7.25
CA SER A 54 13.05 -1.49 -8.52
C SER A 54 11.60 -1.92 -8.33
N LEU A 55 11.16 -2.15 -7.09
CA LEU A 55 9.82 -2.67 -6.80
C LEU A 55 8.84 -1.49 -6.67
N PRO A 56 7.77 -1.42 -7.48
CA PRO A 56 6.73 -0.42 -7.32
C PRO A 56 5.94 -0.69 -6.05
N GLU A 57 5.47 0.36 -5.38
CA GLU A 57 4.68 0.24 -4.17
C GLU A 57 3.29 -0.37 -4.43
N ILE A 58 2.68 -0.83 -3.34
CA ILE A 58 1.31 -1.35 -3.33
C ILE A 58 0.50 -0.40 -2.45
N GLN A 59 -0.53 0.20 -3.03
CA GLN A 59 -1.39 1.19 -2.39
C GLN A 59 -2.28 0.51 -1.34
N ALA A 60 -2.31 1.06 -0.12
CA ALA A 60 -3.15 0.55 0.96
C ALA A 60 -4.60 1.05 0.88
N GLY A 61 -4.86 2.12 0.11
CA GLY A 61 -6.18 2.72 -0.04
C GLY A 61 -7.26 1.78 -0.59
N PHE A 62 -6.89 0.77 -1.39
CA PHE A 62 -7.81 -0.28 -1.80
C PHE A 62 -7.17 -1.67 -1.85
N GLY A 63 -7.89 -2.64 -1.27
CA GLY A 63 -7.64 -4.07 -1.44
C GLY A 63 -8.83 -4.90 -0.95
N ILE A 64 -8.95 -6.11 -1.50
CA ILE A 64 -9.90 -7.14 -1.03
C ILE A 64 -9.07 -8.31 -0.51
N PHE A 65 -9.28 -8.70 0.74
CA PHE A 65 -8.54 -9.77 1.39
C PHE A 65 -9.49 -10.91 1.76
N LYS A 66 -9.36 -12.06 1.10
CA LYS A 66 -10.07 -13.28 1.47
C LYS A 66 -9.49 -13.80 2.77
N ARG A 67 -10.34 -14.18 3.72
CA ARG A 67 -9.95 -14.79 5.00
C ARG A 67 -9.47 -16.23 4.81
N THR A 68 -8.32 -16.43 4.17
CA THR A 68 -7.59 -17.70 4.19
C THR A 68 -6.57 -17.70 5.32
N GLU A 69 -6.16 -18.88 5.78
CA GLU A 69 -5.11 -18.99 6.79
C GLU A 69 -3.80 -18.32 6.34
N PHE A 70 -3.41 -18.50 5.06
CA PHE A 70 -2.24 -17.88 4.49
C PHE A 70 -2.30 -16.34 4.57
N VAL A 71 -3.40 -15.73 4.09
CA VAL A 71 -3.55 -14.26 4.07
C VAL A 71 -3.63 -13.70 5.49
N VAL A 72 -4.35 -14.38 6.39
CA VAL A 72 -4.45 -13.96 7.80
C VAL A 72 -3.08 -14.03 8.49
N ASN A 73 -2.35 -15.14 8.37
CA ASN A 73 -1.11 -15.35 9.12
C ASN A 73 0.11 -14.61 8.52
N ASN A 74 0.19 -14.46 7.20
CA ASN A 74 1.37 -13.88 6.54
C ASN A 74 1.21 -12.40 6.15
N ILE A 75 -0.02 -11.89 6.01
CA ILE A 75 -0.29 -10.50 5.61
C ILE A 75 -0.99 -9.74 6.74
N ILE A 76 -2.22 -10.12 7.11
CA ILE A 76 -3.06 -9.31 8.01
C ILE A 76 -2.49 -9.25 9.44
N LYS A 77 -2.14 -10.39 10.05
CA LYS A 77 -1.55 -10.42 11.41
C LYS A 77 -0.26 -9.60 11.50
N PRO A 78 0.77 -9.76 10.65
CA PRO A 78 1.98 -8.95 10.74
C PRO A 78 1.75 -7.48 10.39
N TRP A 79 0.82 -7.15 9.48
CA TRP A 79 0.49 -5.75 9.16
C TRP A 79 -0.18 -5.04 10.34
N VAL A 80 -1.19 -5.67 10.96
CA VAL A 80 -1.84 -5.16 12.18
C VAL A 80 -0.86 -5.14 13.36
N GLY A 81 -0.06 -6.18 13.55
CA GLY A 81 0.96 -6.25 14.59
C GLY A 81 2.00 -5.13 14.46
N CYS A 82 2.37 -4.76 13.24
CA CYS A 82 3.26 -3.63 12.98
C CYS A 82 2.63 -2.28 13.37
N GLY A 83 1.33 -2.07 13.09
CA GLY A 83 0.58 -0.89 13.56
C GLY A 83 0.45 -0.80 15.08
N LEU A 84 0.60 -1.92 15.79
CA LEU A 84 0.59 -2.01 17.25
C LEU A 84 2.00 -2.03 17.88
N THR A 85 3.06 -1.91 17.08
CA THR A 85 4.46 -1.97 17.56
C THR A 85 5.22 -0.70 17.24
N LEU A 86 5.71 -0.02 18.28
CA LEU A 86 6.59 1.16 18.15
C LEU A 86 7.82 0.83 17.29
N GLY A 87 8.26 1.79 16.47
CA GLY A 87 9.38 1.62 15.55
C GLY A 87 9.09 0.78 14.29
N CYS A 88 7.93 0.12 14.18
CA CYS A 88 7.60 -0.72 13.02
C CYS A 88 6.92 0.08 11.89
N MET A 89 5.67 0.52 12.10
CA MET A 89 4.89 1.24 11.07
C MET A 89 5.41 2.67 10.87
N MET A 90 6.02 3.21 11.92
CA MET A 90 6.64 4.52 12.00
C MET A 90 7.99 4.32 12.71
N PRO A 91 9.14 4.42 12.01
CA PRO A 91 10.44 4.19 12.61
C PRO A 91 10.87 5.34 13.52
N ASP A 92 11.63 5.02 14.57
CA ASP A 92 12.16 6.00 15.53
C ASP A 92 13.12 6.99 14.85
N GLY A 93 13.15 8.24 15.34
CA GLY A 93 14.04 9.28 14.82
C GLY A 93 13.62 9.87 13.48
N LEU A 94 12.35 9.72 13.10
CA LEU A 94 11.70 10.52 12.07
C LEU A 94 11.89 12.03 12.38
N PRO A 95 12.28 12.86 11.40
CA PRO A 95 12.08 14.30 11.50
C PRO A 95 10.59 14.61 11.65
N ASP A 96 10.25 15.65 12.41
CA ASP A 96 8.85 16.15 12.51
C ASP A 96 8.34 16.62 11.13
N ASP A 97 9.26 16.97 10.23
CA ASP A 97 9.06 17.23 8.81
C ASP A 97 8.43 16.01 8.12
N HIS A 98 7.10 16.04 7.92
CA HIS A 98 6.42 15.12 7.01
C HIS A 98 6.98 15.25 5.59
N LEU A 99 7.98 14.43 5.25
CA LEU A 99 8.62 14.43 3.95
C LEU A 99 7.57 14.22 2.84
N PRO A 100 7.29 15.24 1.99
CA PRO A 100 6.37 15.06 0.88
C PRO A 100 6.97 14.06 -0.11
N CYS A 101 6.17 13.11 -0.58
CA CYS A 101 6.61 12.09 -1.52
C CYS A 101 6.81 12.65 -2.93
N GLU A 102 7.95 13.30 -3.15
CA GLU A 102 8.44 13.62 -4.47
C GLU A 102 8.90 12.34 -5.23
N TYR A 103 9.32 12.52 -6.49
CA TYR A 103 9.74 11.45 -7.40
C TYR A 103 11.25 11.45 -7.67
N ARG A 104 12.08 11.88 -6.71
CA ARG A 104 13.54 12.06 -6.87
C ARG A 104 14.31 10.72 -6.86
N ASN A 105 13.66 9.60 -6.61
CA ASN A 105 14.23 8.24 -6.62
C ASN A 105 15.36 8.04 -5.58
N VAL A 106 15.32 8.80 -4.50
CA VAL A 106 16.24 8.67 -3.35
C VAL A 106 15.69 7.59 -2.40
N TYR A 107 16.53 6.93 -1.60
CA TYR A 107 16.05 6.00 -0.58
C TYR A 107 15.46 6.75 0.62
N GLY A 108 14.30 6.32 1.11
CA GLY A 108 13.63 6.99 2.23
C GLY A 108 13.33 8.47 1.98
N GLU A 109 13.09 8.83 0.70
CA GLU A 109 12.70 10.17 0.27
C GLU A 109 11.42 10.66 0.97
N CYS A 110 10.51 9.73 1.25
CA CYS A 110 9.38 9.92 2.16
C CYS A 110 9.03 8.61 2.87
N HIS A 111 8.00 8.66 3.72
CA HIS A 111 7.44 7.46 4.37
C HIS A 111 5.93 7.38 4.17
N ARG A 112 5.43 6.22 3.74
CA ARG A 112 4.00 5.95 3.50
C ARG A 112 3.43 4.95 4.52
N TYR A 113 4.04 4.83 5.70
CA TYR A 113 3.51 4.13 6.88
C TYR A 113 2.96 2.71 6.58
N ASP A 114 1.64 2.52 6.70
CA ASP A 114 0.96 1.25 6.49
C ASP A 114 1.11 0.72 5.05
N GLN A 115 1.13 1.60 4.06
CA GLN A 115 1.38 1.29 2.65
C GLN A 115 2.81 0.77 2.42
N SER A 116 3.80 1.35 3.11
CA SER A 116 5.20 0.91 3.07
C SER A 116 5.33 -0.52 3.61
N VAL A 117 4.70 -0.79 4.76
CA VAL A 117 4.73 -2.10 5.41
C VAL A 117 3.95 -3.15 4.61
N LEU A 118 2.77 -2.81 4.11
CA LEU A 118 1.96 -3.68 3.25
C LEU A 118 2.76 -4.11 2.01
N SER A 119 3.47 -3.17 1.40
CA SER A 119 4.35 -3.44 0.26
C SER A 119 5.46 -4.45 0.62
N ILE A 120 6.18 -4.23 1.72
CA ILE A 120 7.25 -5.14 2.20
C ILE A 120 6.70 -6.56 2.43
N LEU A 121 5.57 -6.68 3.12
CA LEU A 121 4.94 -7.97 3.44
C LEU A 121 4.47 -8.72 2.19
N LEU A 122 3.83 -8.02 1.25
CA LEU A 122 3.33 -8.62 0.01
C LEU A 122 4.48 -9.06 -0.91
N TYR A 123 5.53 -8.26 -1.10
CA TYR A 123 6.69 -8.70 -1.88
C TYR A 123 7.44 -9.86 -1.20
N ARG A 124 7.51 -9.89 0.14
CA ARG A 124 8.08 -11.02 0.89
C ARG A 124 7.27 -12.31 0.72
N ALA A 125 5.93 -12.22 0.69
CA ALA A 125 5.04 -13.37 0.59
C ALA A 125 4.87 -13.92 -0.84
N TYR A 126 4.86 -13.04 -1.85
CA TYR A 126 4.52 -13.40 -3.24
C TYR A 126 5.68 -13.24 -4.24
N GLY A 127 6.72 -12.48 -3.92
CA GLY A 127 7.80 -12.16 -4.85
C GLY A 127 7.26 -11.56 -6.14
N THR A 128 7.74 -12.04 -7.30
CA THR A 128 7.26 -11.62 -8.63
C THR A 128 5.81 -12.01 -8.93
N ARG A 129 5.19 -12.92 -8.16
CA ARG A 129 3.78 -13.32 -8.39
C ARG A 129 2.80 -12.22 -7.99
N ILE A 130 3.24 -11.20 -7.24
CA ILE A 130 2.40 -10.09 -6.79
C ILE A 130 1.76 -9.31 -7.95
N GLU A 131 2.36 -9.33 -9.14
CA GLU A 131 1.79 -8.76 -10.37
C GLU A 131 0.39 -9.32 -10.67
N GLN A 132 0.11 -10.58 -10.31
CA GLN A 132 -1.22 -11.20 -10.50
C GLN A 132 -2.29 -10.62 -9.55
N HIS A 133 -1.86 -10.11 -8.39
CA HIS A 133 -2.72 -9.56 -7.35
C HIS A 133 -2.95 -8.05 -7.51
N LYS A 134 -2.11 -7.35 -8.28
CA LYS A 134 -2.24 -5.91 -8.52
C LYS A 134 -3.34 -5.60 -9.53
N ARG A 135 -4.15 -4.59 -9.25
CA ARG A 135 -5.04 -3.93 -10.22
C ARG A 135 -4.53 -2.50 -10.46
N SER A 136 -4.79 -1.96 -11.66
CA SER A 136 -4.38 -0.60 -12.01
C SER A 136 -5.15 0.42 -11.19
N TYR A 137 -4.45 1.44 -10.67
CA TYR A 137 -5.05 2.60 -10.00
C TYR A 137 -5.94 3.43 -10.95
N TYR A 138 -5.65 3.36 -12.26
CA TYR A 138 -6.44 3.98 -13.34
C TYR A 138 -7.21 2.93 -14.16
N GLY A 139 -7.53 1.79 -13.54
CA GLY A 139 -8.26 0.69 -14.20
C GLY A 139 -9.75 1.00 -14.43
N PRO A 140 -10.50 0.07 -15.03
CA PRO A 140 -11.95 0.26 -15.23
C PRO A 140 -12.72 0.47 -13.91
N TYR A 141 -12.18 0.01 -12.78
CA TYR A 141 -12.85 -0.03 -11.48
C TYR A 141 -12.47 1.11 -10.50
N TYR A 142 -11.41 1.89 -10.79
CA TYR A 142 -10.86 3.00 -9.98
C TYR A 142 -10.00 3.90 -10.87
N VAL A 143 -9.81 5.21 -10.68
CA VAL A 143 -10.13 6.15 -9.59
C VAL A 143 -10.62 7.47 -10.21
N ARG A 144 -11.45 8.25 -9.47
CA ARG A 144 -11.44 9.72 -9.58
C ARG A 144 -11.39 10.36 -8.20
N CYS A 145 -10.19 10.70 -7.72
CA CYS A 145 -10.04 11.70 -6.67
C CYS A 145 -10.35 13.06 -7.30
N ILE A 146 -11.31 13.80 -6.76
CA ILE A 146 -11.52 15.20 -7.13
C ILE A 146 -10.73 16.04 -6.12
N GLU A 147 -9.47 16.33 -6.44
CA GLU A 147 -8.63 17.25 -5.67
C GLU A 147 -9.14 18.69 -5.82
N ARG A 148 -10.26 19.03 -5.16
CA ARG A 148 -10.77 20.40 -4.98
C ARG A 148 -11.86 20.50 -3.90
N CYS A 149 -11.55 20.08 -2.68
CA CYS A 149 -12.34 20.49 -1.52
C CYS A 149 -11.97 21.94 -1.17
N THR A 150 -12.67 22.91 -1.78
CA THR A 150 -12.79 24.27 -1.23
C THR A 150 -13.80 24.25 -0.07
N TRP A 151 -13.60 25.09 0.94
CA TRP A 151 -14.32 25.06 2.24
C TRP A 151 -15.82 25.47 2.18
N ASP A 152 -16.46 25.37 1.02
CA ASP A 152 -17.78 25.95 0.71
C ASP A 152 -18.86 24.89 0.38
N GLY A 153 -18.78 23.70 0.99
CA GLY A 153 -19.97 22.87 1.26
C GLY A 153 -20.51 21.94 0.16
N ASP A 154 -19.83 21.78 -0.99
CA ASP A 154 -20.17 20.75 -1.98
C ASP A 154 -19.50 19.39 -1.66
N ASP A 155 -20.19 18.28 -1.94
CA ASP A 155 -19.89 16.90 -1.49
C ASP A 155 -18.39 16.51 -1.48
N CYS A 156 -17.80 16.54 -0.28
CA CYS A 156 -16.39 16.25 -0.04
C CYS A 156 -16.04 14.76 -0.08
N CYS A 157 -14.76 14.48 -0.38
CA CYS A 157 -14.06 13.24 -0.02
C CYS A 157 -12.85 13.61 0.84
#